data_AF-A0A6J1T642-F1
#
_entry.id   AF-A0A6J1T642-F1
#
_cell.length_a   1.000
_cell.length_b   1.000
_cell.length_c   1.000
_cell.angle_alpha   90.00
_cell.angle_beta   90.00
_cell.angle_gamma   90.00
#
_symmetry.space_group_name_H-M   'P 1'
#
loop_
_entity.id
_entity.type
_entity.pdbx_description
1 polymer ?
#
loop_
_entity_poly.entity_id
_entity_poly.type
_entity_poly.pdbx_seq_one_letter_code
_entity_poly.pdbx_strand_id
1 'polypeptide(L)'
;MGVMEQFFDYLQSFGPKTKILLVAHNAKAFDAMFALQEVIKRRLKNELILQGAKILCMKVGTWEFIDSLMFLPMPLSAMPKSFGLNELKKGYWPFLANKPEYYQYEVPLLEKELYCVSDMKSKPAADFHKWHDEQTANGYVFNFRRELIDYCISEVTILRQACTAFRELFEEKAGFDPMFNCITLSSACMAAYRRNFLPADTIGIVPPGGYHGRGKQSQIALKWLDYESQKLGKVIRTFAH
;
A
#
# COMPACT_ATOMS: atom_id res chain seq x y z
N MET A 1 -25.59 9.48 -7.14
CA MET A 1 -24.28 9.03 -7.64
C MET A 1 -23.33 8.91 -6.46
N GLY A 2 -22.87 7.71 -6.13
CA GLY A 2 -21.98 7.47 -4.97
C GLY A 2 -20.57 7.99 -5.23
N VAL A 3 -19.79 8.34 -4.20
CA VAL A 3 -18.44 8.93 -4.37
C VAL A 3 -17.52 8.04 -5.21
N MET A 4 -17.53 6.72 -4.98
CA MET A 4 -16.76 5.76 -5.78
C MET A 4 -17.20 5.72 -7.25
N GLU A 5 -18.49 5.90 -7.51
CA GLU A 5 -19.02 5.95 -8.87
C GLU A 5 -18.45 7.17 -9.62
N GLN A 6 -18.50 8.35 -9.00
CA GLN A 6 -17.93 9.58 -9.58
C GLN A 6 -16.41 9.44 -9.80
N PHE A 7 -15.71 8.81 -8.86
CA PHE A 7 -14.28 8.57 -8.97
C PHE A 7 -13.95 7.66 -10.15
N PHE A 8 -14.67 6.55 -10.32
CA PHE A 8 -14.45 5.66 -11.46
C PHE A 8 -14.87 6.29 -12.80
N ASP A 9 -15.90 7.13 -12.83
CA ASP A 9 -16.26 7.92 -14.03
C ASP A 9 -15.14 8.90 -14.39
N TYR A 10 -14.54 9.54 -13.40
CA TYR A 10 -13.35 10.37 -13.59
C TYR A 10 -12.17 9.55 -14.15
N LEU A 11 -11.93 8.33 -13.67
CA LEU A 11 -10.89 7.45 -14.24
C LEU A 11 -11.18 7.03 -15.69
N GLN A 12 -12.45 6.88 -16.06
CA GLN A 12 -12.85 6.57 -17.44
C GLN A 12 -12.75 7.78 -18.38
N SER A 13 -12.69 9.00 -17.84
CA SER A 13 -12.50 10.21 -18.64
C SER A 13 -11.11 10.28 -19.30
N PHE A 14 -10.13 9.54 -18.78
CA PHE A 14 -8.81 9.42 -19.37
C PHE A 14 -8.85 8.50 -20.61
N GLY A 15 -8.01 8.80 -21.60
CA GLY A 15 -7.97 8.02 -22.84
C GLY A 15 -7.67 6.53 -22.60
N PRO A 16 -8.24 5.60 -23.40
CA PRO A 16 -8.27 4.16 -23.11
C PRO A 16 -6.89 3.47 -23.10
N LYS A 17 -5.85 4.13 -23.62
CA LYS A 17 -4.46 3.63 -23.62
C LYS A 17 -3.59 4.25 -22.51
N THR A 18 -4.15 5.16 -21.72
CA THR A 18 -3.43 5.84 -20.65
C THR A 18 -3.24 4.86 -19.50
N LYS A 19 -1.98 4.57 -19.17
CA LYS A 19 -1.65 3.84 -17.95
C LYS A 19 -1.77 4.78 -16.76
N ILE A 20 -2.55 4.37 -15.76
CA ILE A 20 -2.78 5.17 -14.55
C ILE A 20 -2.38 4.34 -13.36
N LEU A 21 -1.42 4.87 -12.59
CA LEU A 21 -1.05 4.33 -11.29
C LEU A 21 -1.80 5.10 -10.21
N LEU A 22 -2.64 4.39 -9.46
CA LEU A 22 -3.42 4.92 -8.36
C LEU A 22 -2.79 4.49 -7.05
N VAL A 23 -2.40 5.48 -6.25
CA VAL A 23 -1.68 5.25 -5.01
C VAL A 23 -2.51 5.77 -3.84
N ALA A 24 -2.82 4.89 -2.90
CA ALA A 24 -3.43 5.25 -1.62
C ALA A 24 -2.53 4.81 -0.46
N HIS A 25 -2.68 5.43 0.70
CA HIS A 25 -1.86 5.12 1.87
C HIS A 25 -2.56 4.15 2.80
N ASN A 26 -1.98 2.97 2.98
CA ASN A 26 -2.60 1.84 3.67
C ASN A 26 -3.87 1.32 2.97
N ALA A 27 -3.91 1.42 1.64
CA ALA A 27 -5.05 1.04 0.82
C ALA A 27 -5.52 -0.41 1.08
N LYS A 28 -4.57 -1.31 1.33
CA LYS A 28 -4.82 -2.74 1.55
C LYS A 28 -5.71 -3.04 2.75
N ALA A 29 -5.81 -2.11 3.70
CA ALA A 29 -6.59 -2.23 4.92
C ALA A 29 -7.94 -1.50 4.84
N PHE A 30 -8.11 -0.59 3.88
CA PHE A 30 -9.27 0.31 3.80
C PHE A 30 -9.76 0.46 2.34
N ASP A 31 -9.15 1.38 1.59
CA ASP A 31 -9.66 1.92 0.32
C ASP A 31 -9.85 0.87 -0.77
N ALA A 32 -8.95 -0.12 -0.83
CA ALA A 32 -8.94 -1.11 -1.90
C ALA A 32 -10.23 -1.94 -1.95
N MET A 33 -10.90 -2.15 -0.81
CA MET A 33 -12.17 -2.88 -0.75
C MET A 33 -13.29 -2.09 -1.43
N PHE A 34 -13.38 -0.78 -1.19
CA PHE A 34 -14.39 0.08 -1.82
C PHE A 34 -14.17 0.18 -3.33
N ALA A 35 -12.91 0.27 -3.76
CA ALA A 35 -12.55 0.23 -5.17
C ALA A 35 -12.95 -1.11 -5.81
N LEU A 36 -12.68 -2.25 -5.15
CA LEU A 36 -13.07 -3.56 -5.64
C LEU A 36 -14.59 -3.72 -5.75
N GLN A 37 -15.36 -3.22 -4.78
CA GLN A 37 -16.82 -3.24 -4.84
C GLN A 37 -17.37 -2.52 -6.08
N GLU A 38 -16.84 -1.35 -6.40
CA GLU A 38 -17.26 -0.59 -7.59
C GLU A 38 -16.82 -1.28 -8.89
N VAL A 39 -15.61 -1.87 -8.93
CA VAL A 39 -15.12 -2.69 -10.05
C VAL A 39 -16.05 -3.88 -10.33
N ILE A 40 -16.47 -4.60 -9.27
CA ILE A 40 -17.40 -5.73 -9.37
C ILE A 40 -18.77 -5.26 -9.84
N LYS A 41 -19.29 -4.17 -9.26
CA LYS A 41 -20.58 -3.57 -9.65
C LYS A 41 -20.60 -3.21 -11.14
N ARG A 42 -19.50 -2.67 -11.66
CA ARG A 42 -19.31 -2.33 -13.08
C ARG A 42 -18.96 -3.53 -13.98
N ARG A 43 -18.81 -4.73 -13.42
CA ARG A 43 -18.42 -5.97 -14.13
C ARG A 43 -17.10 -5.82 -14.89
N LEU A 44 -16.16 -5.04 -14.34
CA LEU A 44 -14.84 -4.86 -14.93
C LEU A 44 -13.94 -6.05 -14.57
N LYS A 45 -13.22 -6.58 -15.58
CA LYS A 45 -12.20 -7.61 -15.36
C LYS A 45 -11.08 -7.02 -14.52
N ASN A 46 -10.69 -7.75 -13.47
CA ASN A 46 -9.62 -7.35 -12.58
C ASN A 46 -8.68 -8.52 -12.24
N GLU A 47 -7.46 -8.17 -11.87
CA GLU A 47 -6.45 -9.09 -11.33
C GLU A 47 -6.01 -8.58 -9.96
N LEU A 48 -6.06 -9.45 -8.96
CA LEU A 48 -5.74 -9.12 -7.56
C LEU A 48 -4.46 -9.80 -7.12
N ILE A 49 -3.63 -9.05 -6.40
CA ILE A 49 -2.48 -9.58 -5.67
C ILE A 49 -2.76 -9.37 -4.19
N LEU A 50 -2.79 -10.48 -3.46
CA LEU A 50 -3.25 -10.53 -2.08
C LEU A 50 -2.10 -10.85 -1.12
N GLN A 51 -2.19 -10.32 0.09
CA GLN A 51 -1.42 -10.77 1.25
C GLN A 51 -2.40 -11.20 2.34
N GLY A 52 -2.62 -12.51 2.43
CA GLY A 52 -3.77 -13.04 3.17
C GLY A 52 -5.07 -12.51 2.54
N ALA A 53 -5.93 -11.87 3.36
CA ALA A 53 -7.18 -11.26 2.90
C ALA A 53 -7.03 -9.79 2.44
N LYS A 54 -5.82 -9.22 2.47
CA LYS A 54 -5.58 -7.80 2.14
C LYS A 54 -5.17 -7.65 0.68
N ILE A 55 -5.76 -6.67 -0.01
CA ILE A 55 -5.48 -6.38 -1.43
C ILE A 55 -4.23 -5.49 -1.51
N LEU A 56 -3.09 -6.06 -1.91
CA LEU A 56 -1.85 -5.30 -2.11
C LEU A 56 -1.87 -4.50 -3.42
N CYS A 57 -2.39 -5.13 -4.47
CA CYS A 57 -2.50 -4.54 -5.79
C CYS A 57 -3.77 -5.03 -6.47
N MET A 58 -4.44 -4.13 -7.19
CA MET A 58 -5.57 -4.45 -8.06
C MET A 58 -5.32 -3.84 -9.44
N LYS A 59 -5.34 -4.66 -10.48
CA LYS A 59 -5.24 -4.21 -11.87
C LYS A 59 -6.60 -4.27 -12.56
N VAL A 60 -6.95 -3.20 -13.26
CA VAL A 60 -8.20 -3.07 -14.01
C VAL A 60 -7.87 -2.43 -15.36
N GLY A 61 -7.65 -3.25 -16.40
CA GLY A 61 -7.22 -2.75 -17.71
C GLY A 61 -5.89 -2.01 -17.64
N THR A 62 -5.90 -0.69 -17.89
CA THR A 62 -4.71 0.18 -17.82
C THR A 62 -4.52 0.86 -16.46
N TRP A 63 -5.39 0.56 -15.48
CA TRP A 63 -5.30 1.11 -14.13
C TRP A 63 -4.67 0.10 -13.19
N GLU A 64 -3.76 0.58 -12.35
CA GLU A 64 -3.10 -0.20 -11.32
C GLU A 64 -3.23 0.51 -9.99
N PHE A 65 -3.93 -0.10 -9.05
CA PHE A 65 -4.11 0.39 -7.69
C PHE A 65 -3.07 -0.26 -6.79
N ILE A 66 -2.27 0.55 -6.10
CA ILE A 66 -1.23 0.07 -5.18
C ILE A 66 -1.33 0.76 -3.82
N ASP A 67 -0.80 0.08 -2.81
CA ASP A 67 -0.66 0.62 -1.46
C ASP A 67 0.74 1.21 -1.24
N SER A 68 0.83 2.53 -1.09
CA SER A 68 2.10 3.21 -0.80
C SER A 68 2.78 2.73 0.48
N LEU A 69 2.04 2.20 1.46
CA LEU A 69 2.62 1.68 2.70
C LEU A 69 3.52 0.45 2.44
N MET A 70 3.38 -0.20 1.28
CA MET A 70 4.30 -1.27 0.84
C MET A 70 5.67 -0.76 0.39
N PHE A 71 5.79 0.54 0.13
CA PHE A 71 7.02 1.22 -0.24
C PHE A 71 7.55 2.12 0.89
N LEU A 72 6.64 2.81 1.56
CA LEU A 72 6.90 3.81 2.59
C LEU A 72 6.26 3.33 3.91
N PRO A 73 6.91 2.43 4.68
CA PRO A 73 6.33 1.81 5.88
C PRO A 73 6.36 2.75 7.10
N MET A 74 5.75 3.92 6.94
CA MET A 74 5.68 4.99 7.94
C MET A 74 4.31 5.68 7.86
N PRO A 75 3.83 6.29 8.94
CA PRO A 75 2.58 7.06 8.88
C PRO A 75 2.74 8.28 7.97
N LEU A 76 1.63 8.73 7.37
CA LEU A 76 1.60 9.87 6.46
C LEU A 76 2.17 11.14 7.10
N SER A 77 1.89 11.38 8.39
CA SER A 77 2.41 12.51 9.17
C SER A 77 3.94 12.51 9.36
N ALA A 78 4.61 11.36 9.18
CA ALA A 78 6.07 11.29 9.23
C ALA A 78 6.72 11.60 7.87
N MET A 79 5.98 11.52 6.77
CA MET A 79 6.55 11.67 5.42
C MET A 79 7.15 13.05 5.17
N PRO A 80 6.55 14.19 5.58
CA PRO A 80 7.14 15.49 5.33
C PRO A 80 8.55 15.61 5.91
N LYS A 81 8.74 15.17 7.16
CA LYS A 81 10.06 15.17 7.80
C LYS A 81 11.05 14.22 7.12
N SER A 82 10.60 13.00 6.77
CA SER A 82 11.46 11.99 6.14
C SER A 82 11.99 12.40 4.76
N PHE A 83 11.20 13.18 4.00
CA PHE A 83 11.54 13.63 2.65
C PHE A 83 11.95 15.11 2.57
N GLY A 84 12.07 15.80 3.69
CA GLY A 84 12.39 17.24 3.71
C GLY A 84 11.35 18.12 3.04
N LEU A 85 10.07 17.72 3.08
CA LEU A 85 8.96 18.45 2.47
C LEU A 85 8.39 19.48 3.45
N ASN A 86 7.91 20.60 2.91
CA ASN A 86 7.17 21.59 3.68
C ASN A 86 5.75 21.09 3.95
N GLU A 87 5.37 21.03 5.22
CA GLU A 87 4.04 20.64 5.65
C GLU A 87 3.02 21.73 5.24
N LEU A 88 2.03 21.37 4.41
CA LEU A 88 1.08 22.32 3.83
C LEU A 88 0.10 22.90 4.84
N LYS A 89 -0.35 22.07 5.79
CA LYS A 89 -1.27 22.48 6.85
C LYS A 89 -0.84 21.85 8.17
N LYS A 90 -0.38 22.68 9.10
CA LYS A 90 -0.27 22.30 10.51
C LYS A 90 -1.64 22.37 11.14
N GLY A 91 -2.16 21.24 11.61
CA GLY A 91 -3.44 21.18 12.32
C GLY A 91 -3.88 19.75 12.58
N TYR A 92 -5.00 19.61 13.29
CA TYR A 92 -5.58 18.32 13.63
C TYR A 92 -6.99 18.21 13.05
N TRP A 93 -7.37 17.01 12.65
CA TRP A 93 -8.69 16.73 12.09
C TRP A 93 -9.60 16.05 13.12
N PRO A 94 -10.85 16.50 13.33
CA PRO A 94 -11.79 15.89 14.25
C PRO A 94 -12.45 14.66 13.62
N PHE A 95 -11.74 13.52 13.65
CA PHE A 95 -12.20 12.28 13.00
C PHE A 95 -13.61 11.83 13.41
N LEU A 96 -14.00 12.00 14.68
CA LEU A 96 -15.32 11.58 15.17
C LEU A 96 -16.45 12.53 14.79
N ALA A 97 -16.12 13.72 14.27
CA ALA A 97 -17.08 14.69 13.76
C ALA A 97 -17.50 14.44 12.30
N ASN A 98 -16.99 13.38 11.65
CA ASN A 98 -17.43 12.95 10.32
C ASN A 98 -18.85 12.34 10.34
N LYS A 99 -19.83 13.16 10.72
CA LYS A 99 -21.24 12.82 10.85
C LYS A 99 -22.14 13.94 10.28
N PRO A 100 -23.34 13.60 9.76
CA PRO A 100 -24.23 14.58 9.16
C PRO A 100 -24.53 15.80 10.04
N GLU A 101 -24.61 15.63 11.36
CA GLU A 101 -24.87 16.74 12.28
C GLU A 101 -23.79 17.85 12.26
N TYR A 102 -22.54 17.54 11.90
CA TYR A 102 -21.45 18.51 11.84
C TYR A 102 -21.24 19.12 10.45
N TYR A 103 -21.89 18.61 9.41
CA TYR A 103 -21.60 19.03 8.03
C TYR A 103 -21.99 20.48 7.71
N GLN A 104 -22.76 21.14 8.57
CA GLN A 104 -23.11 22.57 8.47
C GLN A 104 -22.56 23.37 9.65
N TYR A 105 -21.67 22.78 10.46
CA TYR A 105 -21.11 23.40 11.65
C TYR A 105 -20.01 24.41 11.29
N GLU A 106 -20.09 25.61 11.89
CA GLU A 106 -19.23 26.74 11.53
C GLU A 106 -18.56 27.46 12.72
N VAL A 107 -19.06 27.30 13.94
CA VAL A 107 -18.47 27.88 15.16
C VAL A 107 -19.05 27.19 16.40
N PRO A 108 -18.32 27.16 17.54
CA PRO A 108 -16.89 27.44 17.76
C PRO A 108 -15.96 26.29 17.29
N LEU A 109 -14.69 26.23 17.72
CA LEU A 109 -13.84 25.05 17.50
C LEU A 109 -14.42 23.81 18.20
N LEU A 110 -14.38 22.65 17.54
CA LEU A 110 -14.91 21.39 18.07
C LEU A 110 -14.20 20.91 19.34
N GLU A 111 -14.92 20.18 20.18
CA GLU A 111 -14.42 19.59 21.43
C GLU A 111 -13.26 18.61 21.20
N LYS A 112 -12.35 18.53 22.18
CA LYS A 112 -11.09 17.77 22.08
C LYS A 112 -11.33 16.27 21.85
N GLU A 113 -12.41 15.75 22.42
CA GLU A 113 -12.84 14.36 22.35
C GLU A 113 -13.09 13.91 20.90
N LEU A 114 -13.46 14.84 20.01
CA LEU A 114 -13.75 14.54 18.61
C LEU A 114 -12.50 14.27 17.75
N TYR A 115 -11.30 14.50 18.30
CA TYR A 115 -10.01 14.38 17.60
C TYR A 115 -9.26 13.08 17.91
N CYS A 116 -9.88 12.12 18.61
CA CYS A 116 -9.24 10.83 18.97
C CYS A 116 -7.92 11.00 19.75
N VAL A 117 -7.86 12.00 20.64
CA VAL A 117 -6.65 12.34 21.41
C VAL A 117 -6.18 11.19 22.31
N SER A 118 -7.12 10.34 22.75
CA SER A 118 -6.84 9.14 23.55
C SER A 118 -5.92 8.13 22.84
N ASP A 119 -5.94 8.12 21.50
CA ASP A 119 -5.14 7.18 20.69
C ASP A 119 -3.76 7.76 20.35
N MET A 120 -3.53 9.03 20.69
CA MET A 120 -2.26 9.70 20.45
C MET A 120 -1.22 9.29 21.49
N LYS A 121 0.05 9.26 21.08
CA LYS A 121 1.18 9.15 22.01
C LYS A 121 1.29 10.42 22.87
N SER A 122 1.94 10.30 24.03
CA SER A 122 2.07 11.39 25.01
C SER A 122 2.54 12.73 24.42
N LYS A 123 3.56 12.72 23.56
CA LYS A 123 4.08 13.94 22.93
C LYS A 123 3.08 14.56 21.91
N PRO A 124 2.61 13.84 20.88
CA PRO A 124 1.57 14.36 19.99
C PRO A 124 0.30 14.85 20.69
N ALA A 125 -0.12 14.19 21.78
CA ALA A 125 -1.26 14.60 22.59
C ALA A 125 -1.01 15.95 23.28
N ALA A 126 0.19 16.17 23.83
CA ALA A 126 0.57 17.46 24.42
C ALA A 126 0.62 18.58 23.37
N ASP A 127 1.18 18.30 22.19
CA ASP A 127 1.21 19.24 21.06
C ASP A 127 -0.21 19.58 20.60
N PHE A 128 -1.12 18.60 20.57
CA PHE A 128 -2.54 18.79 20.26
C PHE A 128 -3.23 19.70 21.28
N HIS A 129 -3.08 19.43 22.58
CA HIS A 129 -3.74 20.22 23.62
C HIS A 129 -3.33 21.68 23.55
N LYS A 130 -2.01 21.93 23.39
CA LYS A 130 -1.48 23.29 23.21
C LYS A 130 -2.10 23.96 21.97
N TRP A 131 -2.11 23.27 20.83
CA TRP A 131 -2.71 23.80 19.61
C TRP A 131 -4.21 24.13 19.80
N HIS A 132 -4.98 23.24 20.42
CA HIS A 132 -6.42 23.41 20.62
C HIS A 132 -6.74 24.58 21.56
N ASP A 133 -6.00 24.71 22.66
CA ASP A 133 -6.13 25.82 23.61
C ASP A 133 -5.79 27.16 22.94
N GLU A 134 -4.72 27.21 22.14
CA GLU A 134 -4.34 28.40 21.36
C GLU A 134 -5.40 28.78 20.31
N GLN A 135 -5.92 27.81 19.55
CA GLN A 135 -6.97 28.08 18.56
C GLN A 135 -8.27 28.59 19.22
N THR A 136 -8.63 28.00 20.36
CA THR A 136 -9.80 28.42 21.14
C THR A 136 -9.62 29.84 21.69
N ALA A 137 -8.45 30.16 22.26
CA ALA A 137 -8.14 31.49 22.80
C ALA A 137 -8.11 32.57 21.70
N ASN A 138 -7.69 32.21 20.49
CA ASN A 138 -7.66 33.12 19.34
C ASN A 138 -9.04 33.31 18.67
N GLY A 139 -10.10 32.66 19.16
CA GLY A 139 -11.44 32.75 18.58
C GLY A 139 -11.52 32.15 17.18
N TYR A 140 -10.76 31.08 16.91
CA TYR A 140 -10.72 30.45 15.60
C TYR A 140 -12.10 29.93 15.16
N VAL A 141 -12.48 30.27 13.93
CA VAL A 141 -13.77 29.92 13.31
C VAL A 141 -13.61 28.62 12.52
N PHE A 142 -14.09 27.52 13.10
CA PHE A 142 -14.04 26.19 12.52
C PHE A 142 -15.23 25.93 11.59
N ASN A 143 -14.98 25.93 10.27
CA ASN A 143 -15.99 25.56 9.27
C ASN A 143 -15.77 24.12 8.81
N PHE A 144 -16.63 23.19 9.21
CA PHE A 144 -16.40 21.76 8.99
C PHE A 144 -16.14 21.40 7.52
N ARG A 145 -16.91 21.97 6.58
CA ARG A 145 -16.77 21.67 5.15
C ARG A 145 -15.44 22.16 4.58
N ARG A 146 -15.09 23.41 4.91
CA ARG A 146 -13.81 24.00 4.48
C ARG A 146 -12.65 23.20 5.05
N GLU A 147 -12.69 22.94 6.36
CA GLU A 147 -11.62 22.22 7.04
C GLU A 147 -11.47 20.79 6.51
N LEU A 148 -12.58 20.10 6.17
CA LEU A 148 -12.56 18.75 5.59
C LEU A 148 -11.87 18.75 4.22
N ILE A 149 -12.25 19.69 3.35
CA ILE A 149 -11.67 19.81 2.01
C ILE A 149 -10.17 20.10 2.12
N ASP A 150 -9.79 21.07 2.95
CA ASP A 150 -8.39 21.43 3.16
C ASP A 150 -7.56 20.27 3.74
N TYR A 151 -8.12 19.52 4.69
CA TYR A 151 -7.47 18.34 5.26
C TYR A 151 -7.23 17.27 4.19
N CYS A 152 -8.26 16.91 3.42
CA CYS A 152 -8.15 15.92 2.35
C CYS A 152 -7.13 16.34 1.28
N ILE A 153 -7.14 17.62 0.87
CA ILE A 153 -6.15 18.16 -0.09
C ILE A 153 -4.74 18.06 0.48
N SER A 154 -4.55 18.41 1.75
CA SER A 154 -3.24 18.33 2.42
C SER A 154 -2.71 16.90 2.46
N GLU A 155 -3.51 15.93 2.91
CA GLU A 155 -3.12 14.51 3.02
C GLU A 155 -2.73 13.93 1.64
N VAL A 156 -3.56 14.16 0.62
CA VAL A 156 -3.27 13.68 -0.75
C VAL A 156 -2.04 14.37 -1.33
N THR A 157 -1.83 15.66 -1.01
CA THR A 157 -0.66 16.39 -1.50
C THR A 157 0.63 15.91 -0.83
N ILE A 158 0.63 15.67 0.47
CA ILE A 158 1.75 15.07 1.20
C ILE A 158 2.09 13.70 0.61
N LEU A 159 1.07 12.85 0.40
CA LEU A 159 1.28 11.53 -0.19
C LEU A 159 1.90 11.64 -1.59
N ARG A 160 1.36 12.51 -2.45
CA ARG A 160 1.87 12.74 -3.81
C ARG A 160 3.33 13.19 -3.78
N GLN A 161 3.67 14.18 -2.95
CA GLN A 161 5.03 14.71 -2.86
C GLN A 161 6.01 13.66 -2.33
N ALA A 162 5.65 12.94 -1.29
CA ALA A 162 6.49 11.89 -0.71
C ALA A 162 6.72 10.72 -1.68
N CYS A 163 5.65 10.25 -2.36
CA CYS A 163 5.78 9.21 -3.38
C CYS A 163 6.64 9.69 -4.56
N THR A 164 6.54 10.96 -4.96
CA THR A 164 7.36 11.53 -6.04
C THR A 164 8.84 11.56 -5.63
N ALA A 165 9.15 12.11 -4.46
CA ALA A 165 10.52 12.16 -3.93
C ALA A 165 11.14 10.75 -3.79
N PHE A 166 10.35 9.78 -3.32
CA PHE A 166 10.79 8.38 -3.24
C PHE A 166 11.08 7.79 -4.63
N ARG A 167 10.18 7.99 -5.61
CA ARG A 167 10.34 7.47 -6.97
C ARG A 167 11.58 8.06 -7.64
N GLU A 168 11.78 9.37 -7.54
CA GLU A 168 12.95 10.06 -8.09
C GLU A 168 14.25 9.55 -7.45
N LEU A 169 14.30 9.47 -6.13
CA LEU A 169 15.48 8.96 -5.41
C LEU A 169 15.80 7.51 -5.81
N PHE A 170 14.77 6.66 -5.92
CA PHE A 170 14.97 5.26 -6.28
C PHE A 170 15.39 5.11 -7.73
N GLU A 171 14.79 5.87 -8.65
CA GLU A 171 15.15 5.86 -10.06
C GLU A 171 16.59 6.35 -10.28
N GLU A 172 17.03 7.38 -9.55
CA GLU A 172 18.42 7.85 -9.58
C GLU A 172 19.42 6.73 -9.19
N LYS A 173 19.10 5.92 -8.18
CA LYS A 173 20.00 4.86 -7.69
C LYS A 173 19.87 3.53 -8.43
N ALA A 174 18.66 3.18 -8.89
CA ALA A 174 18.35 1.87 -9.43
C ALA A 174 18.11 1.86 -10.95
N GLY A 175 17.84 3.01 -11.57
CA GLY A 175 17.61 3.16 -13.01
C GLY A 175 16.22 2.72 -13.49
N PHE A 176 15.22 2.72 -12.61
CA PHE A 176 13.81 2.49 -12.94
C PHE A 176 12.86 2.99 -11.84
N ASP A 177 11.61 3.26 -12.21
CA ASP A 177 10.55 3.62 -11.27
C ASP A 177 10.07 2.40 -10.45
N PRO A 178 10.24 2.39 -9.11
CA PRO A 178 9.86 1.25 -8.29
C PRO A 178 8.35 1.02 -8.21
N MET A 179 7.52 2.07 -8.28
CA MET A 179 6.07 1.94 -8.08
C MET A 179 5.32 1.50 -9.34
N PHE A 180 5.89 1.74 -10.53
CA PHE A 180 5.35 1.23 -11.80
C PHE A 180 5.81 -0.20 -12.13
N ASN A 181 6.94 -0.64 -11.58
CA ASN A 181 7.56 -1.92 -11.95
C ASN A 181 7.47 -2.97 -10.84
N CYS A 182 7.11 -2.58 -9.62
CA CYS A 182 7.08 -3.45 -8.45
C CYS A 182 5.85 -3.12 -7.59
N ILE A 183 5.57 -3.97 -6.59
CA ILE A 183 4.39 -3.82 -5.70
C ILE A 183 4.84 -3.51 -4.26
N THR A 184 6.09 -3.84 -3.93
CA THR A 184 6.65 -3.65 -2.59
C THR A 184 8.09 -3.15 -2.66
N LEU A 185 8.55 -2.47 -1.60
CA LEU A 185 9.94 -2.06 -1.46
C LEU A 185 10.90 -3.25 -1.59
N SER A 186 10.58 -4.38 -0.97
CA SER A 186 11.42 -5.59 -1.04
C SER A 186 11.56 -6.10 -2.49
N SER A 187 10.46 -6.10 -3.26
CA SER A 187 10.52 -6.48 -4.68
C SER A 187 11.32 -5.47 -5.52
N ALA A 188 11.22 -4.18 -5.22
CA ALA A 188 12.00 -3.14 -5.88
C ALA A 188 13.50 -3.26 -5.57
N CYS A 189 13.87 -3.46 -4.30
CA CYS A 189 15.25 -3.68 -3.88
C CYS A 189 15.83 -4.95 -4.51
N MET A 190 15.07 -6.03 -4.59
CA MET A 190 15.51 -7.26 -5.27
C MET A 190 15.67 -7.05 -6.78
N ALA A 191 14.80 -6.28 -7.42
CA ALA A 191 14.96 -5.92 -8.82
C ALA A 191 16.21 -5.05 -9.06
N ALA A 192 16.45 -4.04 -8.22
CA ALA A 192 17.65 -3.22 -8.24
C ALA A 192 18.92 -4.05 -8.01
N TYR A 193 18.91 -4.95 -7.04
CA TYR A 193 20.03 -5.86 -6.76
C TYR A 193 20.37 -6.73 -7.97
N ARG A 194 19.37 -7.44 -8.52
CA ARG A 194 19.55 -8.31 -9.69
C ARG A 194 20.02 -7.56 -10.93
N ARG A 195 19.61 -6.29 -11.08
CA ARG A 195 19.97 -5.47 -12.24
C ARG A 195 21.39 -4.89 -12.14
N ASN A 196 21.75 -4.36 -10.97
CA ASN A 196 22.91 -3.47 -10.85
C ASN A 196 24.08 -4.07 -10.07
N PHE A 197 23.83 -5.10 -9.25
CA PHE A 197 24.81 -5.57 -8.26
C PHE A 197 25.08 -7.08 -8.31
N LEU A 198 24.16 -7.87 -8.85
CA LEU A 198 24.31 -9.33 -8.93
C LEU A 198 25.38 -9.71 -9.98
N PRO A 199 26.49 -10.36 -9.60
CA PRO A 199 27.48 -10.82 -10.56
C PRO A 199 26.92 -11.95 -11.44
N ALA A 200 27.36 -11.99 -12.70
CA ALA A 200 26.98 -13.04 -13.63
C ALA A 200 27.23 -14.45 -13.05
N ASP A 201 26.33 -15.37 -13.35
CA ASP A 201 26.46 -16.80 -13.04
C ASP A 201 26.59 -17.15 -11.55
N THR A 202 26.20 -16.26 -10.64
CA THR A 202 26.26 -16.50 -9.19
C THR A 202 24.98 -17.10 -8.60
N ILE A 203 23.85 -16.98 -9.30
CA ILE A 203 22.58 -17.59 -8.89
C ILE A 203 22.19 -18.64 -9.93
N GLY A 204 22.10 -19.89 -9.49
CA GLY A 204 21.55 -20.95 -10.31
C GLY A 204 20.06 -20.70 -10.61
N ILE A 205 19.68 -20.85 -11.88
CA ILE A 205 18.28 -20.79 -12.30
C ILE A 205 17.60 -22.10 -11.90
N VAL A 206 16.72 -22.05 -10.91
CA VAL A 206 15.88 -23.19 -10.56
C VAL A 206 14.72 -23.26 -11.56
N PRO A 207 14.64 -24.28 -12.42
CA PRO A 207 13.50 -24.39 -13.34
C PRO A 207 12.20 -24.69 -12.56
N PRO A 208 11.02 -24.38 -13.13
CA PRO A 208 9.75 -24.82 -12.57
C PRO A 208 9.75 -26.34 -12.36
N GLY A 209 9.80 -26.80 -11.10
CA GLY A 209 9.93 -28.21 -10.74
C GLY A 209 11.26 -28.62 -10.10
N GLY A 210 12.20 -27.68 -9.90
CA GLY A 210 13.50 -27.93 -9.26
C GLY A 210 14.54 -28.50 -10.21
N TYR A 211 15.82 -28.51 -9.80
CA TYR A 211 16.92 -29.09 -10.60
C TYR A 211 16.77 -30.60 -10.83
N HIS A 212 16.03 -31.28 -9.94
CA HIS A 212 15.78 -32.70 -9.99
C HIS A 212 14.29 -32.89 -10.28
N GLY A 213 13.92 -32.86 -11.55
CA GLY A 213 12.52 -32.91 -11.99
C GLY A 213 11.69 -33.95 -11.24
N ARG A 214 10.56 -33.53 -10.68
CA ARG A 214 9.44 -34.34 -10.13
C ARG A 214 9.80 -35.54 -9.23
N GLY A 215 11.00 -35.63 -8.68
CA GLY A 215 11.33 -36.61 -7.65
C GLY A 215 10.64 -36.24 -6.34
N LYS A 216 9.40 -36.72 -6.11
CA LYS A 216 8.69 -36.56 -4.82
C LYS A 216 9.33 -37.37 -3.68
N GLN A 217 10.42 -38.08 -3.95
CA GLN A 217 11.05 -39.04 -3.05
C GLN A 217 12.33 -38.43 -2.48
N SER A 218 12.48 -38.42 -1.15
CA SER A 218 13.72 -37.98 -0.52
C SER A 218 14.85 -38.97 -0.76
N GLN A 219 16.10 -38.52 -0.74
CA GLN A 219 17.26 -39.42 -0.86
C GLN A 219 17.29 -40.50 0.23
N ILE A 220 16.80 -40.18 1.43
CA ILE A 220 16.71 -41.14 2.54
C ILE A 220 15.69 -42.23 2.21
N ALA A 221 14.54 -41.86 1.64
CA ALA A 221 13.51 -42.83 1.23
C ALA A 221 14.03 -43.76 0.12
N LEU A 222 14.77 -43.23 -0.86
CA LEU A 222 15.38 -44.04 -1.92
C LEU A 222 16.41 -45.03 -1.38
N LYS A 223 17.28 -44.59 -0.47
CA LYS A 223 18.28 -45.46 0.20
C LYS A 223 17.61 -46.55 1.04
N TRP A 224 16.52 -46.22 1.73
CA TRP A 224 15.77 -47.20 2.51
C TRP A 224 15.07 -48.25 1.62
N LEU A 225 14.46 -47.82 0.50
CA LEU A 225 13.86 -48.75 -0.47
C LEU A 225 14.89 -49.69 -1.09
N ASP A 226 16.11 -49.21 -1.34
CA ASP A 226 17.22 -50.04 -1.83
C ASP A 226 17.66 -51.07 -0.78
N TYR A 227 17.76 -50.66 0.49
CA TYR A 227 18.04 -51.57 1.61
C TYR A 227 16.97 -52.67 1.76
N GLU A 228 15.68 -52.31 1.73
CA GLU A 228 14.59 -53.29 1.81
C GLU A 228 14.52 -54.20 0.57
N SER A 229 14.85 -53.68 -0.61
CA SER A 229 14.96 -54.48 -1.84
C SER A 229 15.98 -55.61 -1.69
N GLN A 230 17.14 -55.32 -1.10
CA GLN A 230 18.19 -56.30 -0.83
C GLN A 230 17.75 -57.33 0.21
N LYS A 231 17.11 -56.89 1.29
CA LYS A 231 16.61 -57.77 2.36
C LYS A 231 15.52 -58.73 1.88
N LEU A 232 14.64 -58.27 1.00
CA LEU A 232 13.52 -59.05 0.46
C LEU A 232 13.90 -59.90 -0.75
N GLY A 233 15.09 -59.71 -1.34
CA GLY A 233 15.51 -60.37 -2.57
C GLY A 233 14.62 -60.05 -3.78
N LYS A 234 13.94 -58.89 -3.76
CA LYS A 234 12.97 -58.47 -4.77
C LYS A 234 13.29 -57.05 -5.23
N VAL A 235 13.15 -56.78 -6.52
CA VAL A 235 13.36 -55.43 -7.07
C VAL A 235 12.16 -54.55 -6.74
N ILE A 236 12.37 -53.53 -5.91
CA ILE A 236 11.36 -52.51 -5.60
C ILE A 236 11.56 -51.33 -6.55
N ARG A 237 10.52 -50.99 -7.34
CA ARG A 237 10.55 -49.83 -8.25
C ARG A 237 9.58 -48.77 -7.77
N THR A 238 10.04 -47.51 -7.72
CA THR A 238 9.15 -46.37 -7.51
C THR A 238 8.49 -45.99 -8.83
N PHE A 239 7.16 -45.89 -8.86
CA PHE A 239 6.45 -45.32 -10.00
C PHE A 239 6.67 -43.80 -10.01
N ALA A 240 7.46 -43.31 -10.97
CA ALA A 240 7.50 -41.90 -11.33
C ALA A 240 6.64 -41.73 -12.60
N HIS A 241 5.64 -40.84 -12.53
CA HIS A 241 4.88 -40.35 -13.69
C HIS A 241 5.62 -39.20 -14.38
#